data_AF-A0A9P4NN23-F1
#
_entry.id   AF-A0A9P4NN23-F1
#
_cell.length_a   1.000
_cell.length_b   1.000
_cell.length_c   1.000
_cell.angle_alpha   90.00
_cell.angle_beta   90.00
_cell.angle_gamma   90.00
#
_symmetry.space_group_name_H-M   'P 1'
#
loop_
_entity.id
_entity.type
_entity.pdbx_description
1 polymer ?
#
loop_
_entity_poly.entity_id
_entity_poly.type
_entity_poly.pdbx_seq_one_letter_code
_entity_poly.pdbx_strand_id
1 'polypeptide(L)'
;MSTDFTWHCNALKCRTVLQNRAVVTTCSHIFCLTCAETQGLASSNNGVRICPACNTQLVNQDDAIITQLDPSEDYKTSVLSGMHPSIIMECAGRGLAFYTYQVSNEITYQTYLAASLTDKYSQVNNQLDTIITQANGQIKKLQDALKGAS
;
A
#
# COMPACT_ATOMS: atom_id res chain seq x y z
N MET A 1 22.25 -3.32 -4.50
CA MET A 1 20.81 -3.64 -4.51
C MET A 1 20.16 -2.59 -5.37
N SER A 2 19.65 -2.96 -6.54
CA SER A 2 18.94 -2.02 -7.40
C SER A 2 17.71 -1.52 -6.64
N THR A 3 17.61 -0.21 -6.47
CA THR A 3 16.48 0.46 -5.82
C THR A 3 15.35 0.59 -6.81
N ASP A 4 14.87 -0.54 -7.33
CA ASP A 4 13.75 -0.55 -8.27
C ASP A 4 12.45 -0.42 -7.48
N PHE A 5 11.65 0.58 -7.83
CA PHE A 5 10.34 0.80 -7.24
C PHE A 5 9.47 -0.44 -7.47
N THR A 6 8.82 -0.92 -6.42
CA THR A 6 7.91 -2.07 -6.48
C THR A 6 6.47 -1.60 -6.32
N TRP A 7 5.59 -2.12 -7.19
CA TRP A 7 4.17 -1.84 -7.10
C TRP A 7 3.57 -2.58 -5.91
N HIS A 8 2.76 -1.88 -5.11
CA HIS A 8 2.05 -2.47 -3.98
C HIS A 8 0.54 -2.31 -4.17
N CYS A 9 -0.23 -3.36 -3.85
CA CYS A 9 -1.69 -3.29 -3.88
C CYS A 9 -2.18 -2.08 -3.04
N ASN A 10 -3.05 -1.25 -3.62
CA ASN A 10 -3.59 -0.07 -2.97
C ASN A 10 -4.73 -0.39 -1.97
N ALA A 11 -5.15 -1.65 -1.87
CA ALA A 11 -5.99 -2.09 -0.75
C ALA A 11 -5.14 -2.08 0.53
N LEU A 12 -5.46 -1.16 1.47
CA LEU A 12 -4.67 -0.89 2.68
C LEU A 12 -4.43 -2.11 3.59
N LYS A 13 -5.35 -3.08 3.58
CA LYS A 13 -5.20 -4.33 4.35
C LYS A 13 -4.37 -5.40 3.64
N CYS A 14 -4.19 -5.28 2.33
CA CYS A 14 -3.48 -6.26 1.52
C CYS A 14 -2.01 -5.86 1.33
N ARG A 15 -1.76 -4.71 0.69
CA ARG A 15 -0.42 -4.14 0.43
C ARG A 15 0.60 -5.13 -0.15
N THR A 16 0.15 -6.23 -0.76
CA THR A 16 1.06 -7.22 -1.36
C THR A 16 1.81 -6.61 -2.55
N VAL A 17 3.05 -7.05 -2.76
CA VAL A 17 3.85 -6.66 -3.92
C VAL A 17 3.23 -7.25 -5.19
N LEU A 18 3.09 -6.43 -6.22
CA LEU A 18 2.54 -6.81 -7.51
C LEU A 18 3.68 -7.16 -8.47
N GLN A 19 3.52 -8.24 -9.21
CA GLN A 19 4.57 -8.77 -10.09
C GLN A 19 4.15 -8.71 -11.55
N ASN A 20 3.39 -9.71 -12.02
CA ASN A 20 3.14 -9.88 -13.45
C ASN A 20 1.92 -9.08 -13.92
N ARG A 21 0.81 -9.20 -13.19
CA ARG A 21 -0.48 -8.64 -13.57
C ARG A 21 -1.16 -7.95 -12.40
N ALA A 22 -1.85 -6.87 -12.70
CA ALA A 22 -2.64 -6.11 -11.74
C ALA A 22 -3.83 -5.45 -12.43
N VAL A 23 -4.82 -5.02 -11.65
CA VAL A 23 -5.89 -4.15 -12.15
C VAL A 23 -5.49 -2.70 -11.89
N VAL A 24 -5.42 -1.90 -12.95
CA VAL A 24 -5.13 -0.45 -12.90
C VAL A 24 -6.42 0.31 -13.20
N THR A 25 -6.66 1.40 -12.47
CA THR A 25 -7.83 2.25 -12.65
C THR A 25 -7.46 3.63 -13.21
N THR A 26 -8.42 4.29 -13.86
CA THR A 26 -8.27 5.66 -14.37
C THR A 26 -8.15 6.72 -13.26
N CYS A 27 -8.56 6.39 -12.03
CA CYS A 27 -8.31 7.20 -10.84
C CYS A 27 -6.93 6.93 -10.19
N SER A 28 -5.98 6.41 -10.96
CA SER A 28 -4.59 6.16 -10.58
C SER A 28 -4.36 5.16 -9.46
N HIS A 29 -5.26 4.18 -9.26
CA HIS A 29 -5.05 3.11 -8.27
C HIS A 29 -4.72 1.77 -8.92
N ILE A 30 -4.02 0.91 -8.17
CA ILE A 30 -3.60 -0.42 -8.61
C ILE A 30 -3.87 -1.50 -7.57
N PHE A 31 -4.37 -2.65 -8.00
CA PHE A 31 -4.79 -3.74 -7.13
C PHE A 31 -4.28 -5.10 -7.64
N CYS A 32 -3.97 -6.01 -6.70
CA CYS A 32 -3.77 -7.41 -7.06
C CYS A 32 -5.08 -8.01 -7.59
N LEU A 33 -4.98 -9.08 -8.39
CA LEU A 33 -6.16 -9.71 -9.00
C LEU A 33 -7.17 -10.18 -7.95
N THR A 34 -6.71 -10.74 -6.84
CA THR A 34 -7.56 -11.18 -5.72
C THR A 34 -8.34 -10.03 -5.10
N CYS A 35 -7.70 -8.88 -4.83
CA CYS A 35 -8.41 -7.70 -4.31
C CYS A 35 -9.37 -7.13 -5.35
N ALA A 36 -8.98 -7.09 -6.62
CA ALA A 36 -9.86 -6.59 -7.67
C ALA A 36 -11.10 -7.47 -7.86
N GLU A 37 -10.97 -8.78 -7.76
CA GLU A 37 -12.09 -9.72 -7.86
C GLU A 37 -13.01 -9.65 -6.64
N THR A 38 -12.44 -9.75 -5.43
CA THR A 38 -13.21 -9.71 -4.17
C THR A 38 -13.95 -8.39 -3.95
N GLN A 39 -13.44 -7.28 -4.49
CA GLN A 39 -14.07 -5.96 -4.39
C GLN A 39 -14.93 -5.60 -5.61
N GLY A 40 -15.18 -6.55 -6.53
CA GLY A 40 -16.04 -6.33 -7.70
C GLY A 40 -15.45 -5.36 -8.74
N LEU A 41 -14.14 -5.11 -8.71
CA LEU A 41 -13.45 -4.24 -9.65
C LEU A 41 -13.13 -4.96 -10.97
N ALA A 42 -12.92 -6.29 -10.93
CA ALA A 42 -12.52 -7.12 -12.07
C ALA A 42 -13.68 -7.57 -12.98
N SER A 43 -14.93 -7.59 -12.49
CA SER A 43 -16.09 -8.06 -13.25
C SER A 43 -17.18 -6.99 -13.29
N SER A 44 -17.51 -6.46 -14.48
CA SER A 44 -18.59 -5.49 -14.70
C SER A 44 -19.97 -6.16 -14.78
N ASN A 45 -20.20 -7.22 -14.01
CA ASN A 45 -21.26 -8.19 -14.30
C ASN A 45 -22.69 -7.71 -14.00
N ASN A 46 -22.93 -6.50 -13.45
CA ASN A 46 -24.27 -5.87 -13.32
C ASN A 46 -24.28 -4.52 -12.56
N GLY A 47 -23.17 -3.77 -12.46
CA GLY A 47 -23.16 -2.57 -11.61
C GLY A 47 -21.96 -1.67 -11.76
N VAL A 48 -22.13 -0.43 -11.31
CA VAL A 48 -21.10 0.61 -11.22
C VAL A 48 -19.93 0.06 -10.40
N ARG A 49 -18.73 -0.02 -11.00
CA ARG A 49 -17.52 -0.35 -10.27
C ARG A 49 -17.16 0.83 -9.38
N ILE A 50 -16.75 0.57 -8.14
CA ILE A 50 -16.30 1.61 -7.20
C ILE A 50 -14.86 1.32 -6.84
N CYS A 51 -13.98 2.30 -6.99
CA CYS A 51 -12.58 2.14 -6.62
C CYS A 51 -12.46 1.87 -5.10
N PRO A 52 -11.86 0.74 -4.67
CA PRO A 52 -11.74 0.41 -3.25
C PRO A 52 -10.85 1.35 -2.42
N ALA A 53 -10.04 2.18 -3.08
CA ALA A 53 -9.10 3.09 -2.42
C ALA A 53 -9.66 4.52 -2.27
N CYS A 54 -10.40 5.03 -3.25
CA CYS A 54 -10.85 6.42 -3.28
C CYS A 54 -12.37 6.60 -3.49
N ASN A 55 -13.12 5.51 -3.58
CA ASN A 55 -14.58 5.50 -3.79
C ASN A 55 -15.08 6.17 -5.08
N THR A 56 -14.17 6.47 -6.03
CA THR A 56 -14.57 6.96 -7.35
C THR A 56 -15.38 5.91 -8.09
N GLN A 57 -16.50 6.33 -8.71
CA GLN A 57 -17.28 5.48 -9.60
C GLN A 57 -16.58 5.33 -10.95
N LEU A 58 -16.41 4.08 -11.39
CA LEU A 58 -15.67 3.66 -12.58
C LEU A 58 -16.69 3.07 -13.57
N VAL A 59 -17.34 3.96 -14.31
CA VAL A 59 -18.55 3.68 -15.10
C VAL A 59 -18.20 3.15 -16.49
N ASN A 60 -17.10 3.62 -17.08
CA ASN A 60 -16.66 3.23 -18.42
C ASN A 60 -15.95 1.90 -18.36
N GLN A 61 -16.04 1.07 -19.40
CA GLN A 61 -15.39 -0.24 -19.47
C GLN A 61 -13.87 -0.17 -19.23
N ASP A 62 -13.21 0.86 -19.75
CA ASP A 62 -11.76 1.06 -19.62
C ASP A 62 -11.32 1.70 -18.30
N ASP A 63 -12.25 2.04 -17.41
CA ASP A 63 -11.91 2.67 -16.12
C ASP A 63 -11.18 1.73 -15.15
N ALA A 64 -11.24 0.42 -15.38
CA ALA A 64 -10.43 -0.56 -14.68
C ALA A 64 -10.08 -1.72 -15.62
N ILE A 65 -8.79 -1.91 -15.87
CA ILE A 65 -8.27 -2.91 -16.81
C ILE A 65 -7.20 -3.77 -16.15
N ILE A 66 -7.10 -5.03 -16.58
CA ILE A 66 -5.98 -5.89 -16.19
C ILE A 66 -4.78 -5.52 -17.06
N THR A 67 -3.70 -5.09 -16.43
CA THR A 67 -2.46 -4.67 -17.07
C THR A 67 -1.35 -5.67 -16.78
N GLN A 68 -0.52 -5.93 -17.80
CA GLN A 68 0.77 -6.60 -17.66
C GLN A 68 1.81 -5.56 -17.23
N LEU A 69 2.40 -5.74 -16.05
CA LEU A 69 3.32 -4.74 -15.45
C LEU A 69 4.70 -4.75 -16.10
N ASP A 70 5.10 -5.90 -16.64
CA ASP A 70 6.30 -6.06 -17.45
C ASP A 70 5.93 -6.78 -18.76
N PRO A 71 5.49 -6.04 -19.79
CA PRO A 71 5.15 -6.61 -21.09
C PRO A 71 6.41 -6.95 -21.90
N SER A 72 6.31 -7.92 -22.81
CA SER A 72 7.42 -8.25 -23.72
C SER A 72 7.74 -7.10 -24.68
N GLU A 73 8.97 -7.07 -25.20
CA GLU A 73 9.38 -6.08 -26.22
C GLU A 73 8.45 -6.11 -27.45
N ASP A 74 8.12 -7.30 -27.94
CA ASP A 74 7.19 -7.46 -29.07
C ASP A 74 5.79 -6.89 -28.78
N TYR A 75 5.30 -7.02 -27.54
CA TYR A 75 4.03 -6.42 -27.14
C TYR A 75 4.13 -4.90 -27.08
N LYS A 76 5.22 -4.34 -26.52
CA LYS A 76 5.48 -2.89 -26.51
C LYS A 76 5.53 -2.32 -27.93
N THR A 77 6.20 -3.00 -28.87
CA THR A 77 6.20 -2.60 -30.28
C THR A 77 4.80 -2.69 -30.88
N SER A 78 4.09 -3.80 -30.66
CA SER A 78 2.78 -4.05 -31.26
C SER A 78 1.72 -3.05 -30.79
N VAL A 79 1.71 -2.71 -29.49
CA VAL A 79 0.69 -1.80 -28.93
C VAL A 79 0.92 -0.35 -29.34
N LEU A 80 2.15 0.05 -29.62
CA LEU A 80 2.47 1.43 -30.03
C LEU A 80 2.46 1.62 -31.56
N SER A 81 2.70 0.56 -32.33
CA SER A 81 2.76 0.62 -33.80
C SER A 81 1.41 1.01 -34.40
N GLY A 82 1.42 2.02 -35.28
CA GLY A 82 0.20 2.54 -35.93
C GLY A 82 -0.47 3.70 -35.18
N MET A 83 -0.01 4.06 -33.98
CA MET A 83 -0.49 5.24 -33.26
C MET A 83 0.19 6.53 -33.77
N HIS A 84 -0.54 7.64 -33.75
CA HIS A 84 0.04 8.96 -34.04
C HIS A 84 1.01 9.37 -32.91
N PRO A 85 2.14 10.05 -33.20
CA PRO A 85 3.12 10.44 -32.18
C PRO A 85 2.53 11.22 -31.00
N SER A 86 1.52 12.05 -31.22
CA SER A 86 0.85 12.78 -30.12
C SER A 86 0.15 11.84 -29.14
N ILE A 87 -0.47 10.76 -29.62
CA ILE A 87 -1.16 9.77 -28.78
C ILE A 87 -0.13 9.00 -27.97
N ILE A 88 0.98 8.58 -28.59
CA ILE A 88 2.08 7.88 -27.91
C ILE A 88 2.62 8.73 -26.75
N MET A 89 2.88 10.01 -27.00
CA MET A 89 3.37 10.93 -25.97
C MET A 89 2.34 11.17 -24.86
N GLU A 90 1.05 11.21 -25.18
CA GLU A 90 -0.01 11.31 -24.18
C GLU A 90 -0.07 10.05 -23.29
N CYS A 91 -0.02 8.85 -23.88
CA CYS A 91 0.04 7.59 -23.14
C CYS A 91 1.25 7.55 -22.20
N ALA A 92 2.43 7.93 -22.70
CA ALA A 92 3.65 8.01 -21.89
C ALA A 92 3.49 9.01 -20.73
N GLY A 93 2.97 10.21 -21.00
CA GLY A 93 2.72 11.22 -19.98
C GLY A 93 1.76 10.74 -18.88
N ARG A 94 0.67 10.09 -19.26
CA ARG A 94 -0.29 9.50 -18.31
C ARG A 94 0.35 8.37 -17.48
N GLY A 95 1.16 7.51 -18.12
CA GLY A 95 1.91 6.47 -17.43
C GLY A 95 2.92 7.01 -16.41
N LEU A 96 3.63 8.10 -16.74
CA LEU A 96 4.57 8.77 -15.83
C LEU A 96 3.84 9.46 -14.66
N ALA A 97 2.69 10.09 -14.92
CA ALA A 97 1.86 10.68 -13.88
C ALA A 97 1.35 9.60 -12.91
N PHE A 98 0.92 8.45 -13.45
CA PHE A 98 0.53 7.29 -12.66
C PHE A 98 1.67 6.78 -11.77
N TYR A 99 2.87 6.59 -12.34
CA TYR A 99 4.05 6.16 -11.59
C TYR A 99 4.38 7.14 -10.46
N THR A 100 4.40 8.44 -10.76
CA THR A 100 4.68 9.49 -9.76
C THR A 100 3.66 9.45 -8.62
N TYR A 101 2.37 9.32 -8.94
CA TYR A 101 1.31 9.21 -7.94
C TYR A 101 1.52 8.00 -7.01
N GLN A 102 1.87 6.84 -7.58
CA GLN A 102 2.10 5.63 -6.80
C GLN A 102 3.35 5.74 -5.91
N VAL A 103 4.43 6.37 -6.39
CA VAL A 103 5.61 6.65 -5.57
C VAL A 103 5.27 7.58 -4.41
N SER A 104 4.54 8.67 -4.65
CA SER A 104 4.13 9.61 -3.59
C SER A 104 3.23 8.94 -2.54
N ASN A 105 2.30 8.09 -2.98
CA ASN A 105 1.46 7.31 -2.09
C ASN A 105 2.29 6.33 -1.23
N GLU A 106 3.28 5.66 -1.82
CA GLU A 106 4.17 4.75 -1.08
C GLU A 106 4.98 5.49 -0.02
N ILE A 107 5.58 6.63 -0.37
CA ILE A 107 6.33 7.47 0.58
C ILE A 107 5.44 7.88 1.76
N THR A 108 4.21 8.31 1.47
CA THR A 108 3.24 8.72 2.50
C THR A 108 2.89 7.55 3.42
N TYR A 109 2.62 6.37 2.84
CA TYR A 109 2.31 5.15 3.59
C TYR A 109 3.46 4.73 4.52
N GLN A 110 4.69 4.68 3.99
CA GLN A 110 5.87 4.30 4.77
C GLN A 110 6.18 5.31 5.88
N THR A 111 6.00 6.61 5.60
CA THR A 111 6.16 7.67 6.61
C THR A 111 5.17 7.49 7.76
N TYR A 112 3.90 7.23 7.46
CA TYR A 112 2.89 6.95 8.47
C TYR A 112 3.22 5.69 9.28
N LEU A 113 3.63 4.61 8.61
CA LEU A 113 3.99 3.35 9.26
C LEU A 113 5.19 3.53 10.21
N ALA A 114 6.22 4.24 9.79
CA ALA A 114 7.39 4.54 10.61
C ALA A 114 7.03 5.37 11.86
N ALA A 115 6.17 6.39 11.70
CA ALA A 115 5.67 7.17 12.81
C ALA A 115 4.86 6.31 13.81
N SER A 116 3.94 5.48 13.31
CA SER A 116 3.15 4.58 14.15
C SER A 116 4.02 3.55 14.88
N LEU A 117 5.05 3.02 14.23
CA LEU A 117 5.98 2.08 14.84
C LEU A 117 6.81 2.75 15.95
N THR A 118 7.24 4.00 15.73
CA THR A 118 7.98 4.80 16.71
C THR A 118 7.13 5.11 17.95
N ASP A 119 5.86 5.46 17.74
CA ASP A 119 4.91 5.71 18.83
C ASP A 119 4.66 4.43 19.66
N LYS A 120 4.39 3.30 19.00
CA LYS A 120 4.22 2.00 19.68
C LYS A 120 5.48 1.58 20.44
N TYR A 121 6.67 1.75 19.86
CA TYR A 121 7.93 1.47 20.53
C TYR A 121 8.07 2.31 21.81
N SER A 122 7.78 3.61 21.72
CA SER A 122 7.84 4.53 22.86
C SER A 122 6.84 4.15 23.95
N GLN A 123 5.61 3.78 23.58
CA GLN A 123 4.58 3.31 24.51
C GLN A 123 5.01 2.04 25.24
N VAL A 124 5.53 1.04 24.52
CA VAL A 124 6.02 -0.21 25.11
C VAL A 124 7.20 0.07 26.04
N ASN A 125 8.13 0.94 25.65
CA ASN A 125 9.27 1.30 26.49
C ASN A 125 8.84 1.97 27.80
N ASN A 126 7.90 2.91 27.74
CA ASN A 126 7.35 3.57 28.92
C ASN A 126 6.60 2.58 29.84
N GLN A 127 5.91 1.60 29.27
CA GLN A 127 5.27 0.53 30.03
C GLN A 127 6.30 -0.33 30.77
N LEU A 128 7.44 -0.65 30.14
CA LEU A 128 8.53 -1.38 30.79
C LEU A 128 9.11 -0.59 31.97
N ASP A 129 9.39 0.69 31.79
CA ASP A 129 9.91 1.57 32.87
C ASP A 129 8.94 1.65 34.05
N THR A 130 7.64 1.71 33.76
CA THR A 130 6.58 1.72 34.77
C THR A 130 6.56 0.40 35.55
N ILE A 131 6.62 -0.74 34.87
CA ILE A 131 6.64 -2.07 35.50
C ILE A 131 7.89 -2.24 36.36
N ILE A 132 9.07 -1.84 35.88
CA ILE A 132 10.33 -1.88 36.63
C ILE A 132 10.22 -1.05 37.92
N THR A 133 9.71 0.18 37.80
CA THR A 133 9.53 1.07 38.95
C THR A 133 8.57 0.48 39.98
N GLN A 134 7.45 -0.09 39.54
CA GLN A 134 6.48 -0.75 40.41
C GLN A 134 7.07 -1.99 41.10
N ALA A 135 7.78 -2.84 40.37
CA ALA A 135 8.41 -4.03 40.90
C ALA A 135 9.47 -3.68 41.96
N ASN A 136 10.34 -2.71 41.67
CA ASN A 136 11.33 -2.22 42.64
C ASN A 136 10.66 -1.63 43.89
N GLY A 137 9.55 -0.92 43.72
CA GLY A 137 8.74 -0.41 44.85
C GLY A 137 8.15 -1.53 45.72
N GLN A 138 7.66 -2.61 45.12
CA GLN A 138 7.16 -3.77 45.86
C GLN A 138 8.27 -4.53 46.58
N ILE A 139 9.42 -4.75 45.94
CA ILE A 139 10.59 -5.39 46.55
C ILE A 139 11.02 -4.62 47.80
N LYS A 140 11.12 -3.29 47.70
CA LYS A 140 11.47 -2.45 48.85
C LYS A 140 10.47 -2.60 50.01
N LYS A 141 9.17 -2.54 49.72
CA LYS A 141 8.12 -2.74 50.75
C LYS A 141 8.25 -4.09 51.46
N LEU A 142 8.50 -5.16 50.70
CA LEU A 142 8.69 -6.51 51.26
C LEU A 142 9.96 -6.60 52.12
N GLN A 143 11.07 -6.00 51.68
CA GLN A 143 12.31 -5.95 52.44
C GLN A 143 12.16 -5.17 53.75
N ASP A 144 11.46 -4.04 53.73
CA ASP A 144 11.22 -3.23 54.92
C ASP A 144 10.34 -3.98 55.93
N ALA A 145 9.31 -4.70 55.47
CA ALA A 145 8.46 -5.53 56.33
C ALA A 145 9.22 -6.70 56.97
N LEU A 146 10.12 -7.35 56.22
CA LEU A 146 10.97 -8.42 56.76
C LEU A 146 11.93 -7.93 57.84
N LYS A 147 12.51 -6.73 57.68
CA LYS A 147 13.43 -6.13 58.66
C LYS A 147 12.71 -5.63 59.93
N GLY A 148 11.46 -5.20 59.81
CA GLY A 148 10.65 -4.77 60.96
C GLY A 148 10.09 -5.93 61.80
N ALA A 149 10.15 -7.16 61.30
CA ALA A 149 9.67 -8.37 61.97
C ALA A 149 10.77 -9.15 62.73
N SER A 150 12.01 -8.68 62.68
CA SER A 150 13.19 -9.21 63.38
C SER A 150 13.68 -8.24 64.44
#